data_AF-A0A1C5WK01-F1
#
_entry.id   AF-A0A1C5WK01-F1
#
_cell.length_a   1.000
_cell.length_b   1.000
_cell.length_c   1.000
_cell.angle_alpha   90.00
_cell.angle_beta   90.00
_cell.angle_gamma   90.00
#
_symmetry.space_group_name_H-M   'P 1'
#
loop_
_entity.id
_entity.type
_entity.pdbx_description
1 polymer ?
#
loop_
_entity_poly.entity_id
_entity_poly.type
_entity_poly.pdbx_seq_one_letter_code
_entity_poly.pdbx_strand_id
1 'polypeptide(L)'
;MKRMFLVMAIAIVTVVQVSAQDGNRQMTAQQRTEQRIKQMNEKLNLTDEQETKIRELYADFNKQKYPREKRREAMAKLTADISLLLTAEQQTIYKQMMEQAIAEMKKGRRDKVKE
;
A
#
# COMPACT_ATOMS: atom_id res chain seq x y z
N MET A 1 -55.73 11.83 -30.20
CA MET A 1 -56.07 10.54 -29.57
C MET A 1 -54.77 9.77 -29.32
N LYS A 2 -54.37 9.57 -28.06
CA LYS A 2 -54.42 8.27 -27.34
C LYS A 2 -53.66 7.18 -28.14
N ARG A 3 -52.43 6.80 -27.77
CA ARG A 3 -52.08 5.79 -26.74
C ARG A 3 -50.54 5.72 -26.70
N MET A 4 -49.85 5.96 -25.59
CA MET A 4 -49.60 5.10 -24.41
C MET A 4 -48.35 4.19 -24.54
N PHE A 5 -47.38 4.45 -23.63
CA PHE A 5 -46.32 3.57 -23.08
C PHE A 5 -45.26 3.01 -24.06
N LEU A 6 -43.96 3.00 -23.78
CA LEU A 6 -43.34 2.18 -22.74
C LEU A 6 -41.86 2.56 -22.50
N VAL A 7 -41.51 2.56 -21.21
CA VAL A 7 -40.21 2.71 -20.53
C VAL A 7 -39.09 1.82 -21.09
N MET A 8 -37.87 2.36 -21.24
CA MET A 8 -36.66 1.74 -20.64
C MET A 8 -35.49 2.74 -20.56
N ALA A 9 -35.45 3.49 -19.46
CA ALA A 9 -34.22 4.12 -19.01
C ALA A 9 -33.33 3.04 -18.39
N ILE A 10 -32.33 2.56 -19.13
CA ILE A 10 -31.27 1.75 -18.54
C ILE A 10 -30.17 2.72 -18.12
N ALA A 11 -30.35 3.30 -16.93
CA ALA A 11 -29.23 3.80 -16.16
C ALA A 11 -28.35 2.60 -15.81
N ILE A 12 -27.25 2.42 -16.54
CA ILE A 12 -26.22 1.47 -16.15
C ILE A 12 -25.49 2.09 -14.96
N VAL A 13 -26.10 2.00 -13.78
CA VAL A 13 -25.37 2.09 -12.52
C VAL A 13 -24.58 0.79 -12.46
N THR A 14 -23.34 0.81 -12.94
CA THR A 14 -22.36 -0.21 -12.58
C THR A 14 -22.09 -0.02 -11.09
N VAL A 15 -22.90 -0.67 -10.26
CA VAL A 15 -22.57 -0.87 -8.86
C VAL A 15 -21.31 -1.72 -8.89
N VAL A 16 -20.15 -1.10 -8.65
CA VAL A 16 -18.93 -1.84 -8.33
C VAL A 16 -19.26 -2.63 -7.07
N GLN A 17 -19.58 -3.91 -7.25
CA GLN A 17 -19.83 -4.84 -6.17
C GLN A 17 -18.52 -5.04 -5.40
N VAL A 18 -18.29 -4.20 -4.40
CA VAL A 18 -17.30 -4.48 -3.35
C VAL A 18 -17.90 -5.61 -2.52
N SER A 19 -17.62 -6.85 -2.94
CA SER A 19 -17.93 -8.03 -2.15
C SER A 19 -17.01 -8.06 -0.93
N ALA A 20 -17.54 -7.65 0.22
CA ALA A 20 -16.93 -7.74 1.53
C ALA A 20 -16.95 -9.18 2.09
N GLN A 21 -16.56 -10.15 1.26
CA GLN A 21 -16.33 -11.53 1.65
C GLN A 21 -14.89 -11.88 1.27
N ASP A 22 -13.93 -11.54 2.12
CA ASP A 22 -12.62 -12.18 1.99
C ASP A 22 -11.74 -12.13 3.23
N GLY A 23 -11.81 -13.19 4.02
CA GLY A 23 -10.79 -13.48 5.03
C GLY A 23 -9.50 -14.06 4.44
N ASN A 24 -9.41 -14.30 3.12
CA ASN A 24 -8.30 -15.03 2.51
C ASN A 24 -7.85 -14.53 1.11
N ARG A 25 -8.31 -13.37 0.63
CA ARG A 25 -7.87 -12.81 -0.66
C ARG A 25 -6.43 -12.36 -0.51
N GLN A 26 -5.54 -13.09 -1.16
CA GLN A 26 -4.17 -12.67 -1.35
C GLN A 26 -4.16 -11.35 -2.13
N MET A 27 -3.90 -10.25 -1.44
CA MET A 27 -3.78 -8.93 -2.08
C MET A 27 -2.71 -8.94 -3.18
N THR A 28 -2.99 -8.26 -4.29
CA THR A 28 -2.02 -8.06 -5.36
C THR A 28 -0.84 -7.21 -4.87
N ALA A 29 0.29 -7.23 -5.59
CA ALA A 29 1.43 -6.36 -5.27
C ALA A 29 1.04 -4.87 -5.29
N GLN A 30 0.17 -4.49 -6.22
CA GLN A 30 -0.35 -3.13 -6.34
C GLN A 30 -1.25 -2.76 -5.14
N GLN A 31 -2.21 -3.61 -4.76
CA GLN A 31 -3.07 -3.34 -3.58
C GLN A 31 -2.25 -3.20 -2.29
N ARG A 32 -1.21 -4.02 -2.11
CA ARG A 32 -0.28 -3.90 -0.97
C ARG A 32 0.51 -2.60 -1.01
N THR A 33 0.87 -2.12 -2.20
CA THR A 33 1.56 -0.84 -2.40
C THR A 33 0.63 0.31 -2.01
N GLU A 34 -0.61 0.32 -2.50
CA GLU A 34 -1.59 1.35 -2.14
C GLU A 34 -1.87 1.38 -0.63
N GLN A 35 -2.01 0.21 0.01
CA GLN A 35 -2.21 0.16 1.46
C GLN A 35 -1.02 0.75 2.23
N ARG A 36 0.21 0.50 1.78
CA ARG A 36 1.42 1.09 2.39
C ARG A 36 1.48 2.60 2.19
N ILE A 37 1.17 3.07 0.99
CA ILE A 37 1.13 4.52 0.68
C ILE A 37 0.06 5.19 1.54
N LYS A 38 -1.13 4.58 1.67
CA LYS A 38 -2.19 5.09 2.55
C LYS A 38 -1.72 5.23 3.99
N GLN A 39 -1.08 4.20 4.56
CA GLN A 39 -0.53 4.25 5.93
C GLN A 39 0.55 5.31 6.10
N MET A 40 1.38 5.54 5.07
CA MET A 40 2.37 6.61 5.08
C MET A 40 1.69 7.98 4.99
N ASN A 41 0.72 8.16 4.09
CA ASN A 41 0.01 9.41 3.93
C ASN A 41 -0.74 9.83 5.21
N GLU A 42 -1.44 8.90 5.86
CA GLU A 42 -2.14 9.14 7.13
C GLU A 42 -1.22 9.72 8.23
N LYS A 43 0.09 9.47 8.16
CA LYS A 43 1.07 9.93 9.16
C LYS A 43 1.96 11.08 8.68
N LEU A 44 2.23 11.14 7.38
CA LEU A 44 3.20 12.05 6.79
C LEU A 44 2.54 13.22 6.05
N ASN A 45 1.23 13.15 5.79
CA ASN A 45 0.51 14.07 4.90
C ASN A 45 1.28 14.23 3.58
N LEU A 46 1.41 13.14 2.85
CA LEU A 46 2.14 13.11 1.59
C LEU A 46 1.45 14.01 0.56
N THR A 47 2.24 14.71 -0.24
CA THR A 47 1.74 15.38 -1.43
C THR A 47 1.44 14.37 -2.54
N ASP A 48 0.56 14.73 -3.47
CA ASP A 48 0.23 13.88 -4.64
C ASP A 48 1.48 13.50 -5.44
N GLU A 49 2.45 14.41 -5.55
CA GLU A 49 3.73 14.17 -6.22
C GLU A 49 4.56 13.11 -5.46
N GLN A 50 4.63 13.21 -4.13
CA GLN A 50 5.33 12.22 -3.31
C GLN A 50 4.68 10.85 -3.40
N GLU A 51 3.35 10.77 -3.29
CA GLU A 51 2.62 9.51 -3.46
C GLU A 51 2.89 8.86 -4.81
N THR A 52 2.89 9.66 -5.88
CA THR A 52 3.15 9.19 -7.24
C THR A 52 4.56 8.61 -7.37
N LYS A 53 5.59 9.34 -6.92
CA LYS A 53 6.99 8.86 -6.98
C LYS A 53 7.20 7.62 -6.11
N ILE A 54 6.58 7.55 -4.94
CA ILE A 54 6.64 6.36 -4.07
C ILE A 54 5.96 5.16 -4.76
N ARG A 55 4.82 5.36 -5.43
CA ARG A 55 4.14 4.32 -6.20
C ARG A 55 5.02 3.76 -7.33
N GLU A 56 5.74 4.62 -8.03
CA GLU A 56 6.71 4.25 -9.06
C GLU A 56 7.86 3.42 -8.48
N LEU A 57 8.46 3.86 -7.37
CA LEU A 57 9.52 3.10 -6.68
C LEU A 57 9.06 1.68 -6.30
N TYR A 58 7.84 1.55 -5.76
CA TYR A 58 7.28 0.23 -5.45
C TYR A 58 6.96 -0.58 -6.70
N ALA A 59 6.48 0.05 -7.79
CA ALA A 59 6.21 -0.65 -9.04
C ALA A 59 7.51 -1.28 -9.59
N ASP A 60 8.60 -0.51 -9.62
CA ASP A 60 9.91 -1.00 -10.08
C ASP A 60 10.50 -2.05 -9.14
N PHE A 61 10.38 -1.82 -7.83
CA PHE A 61 10.78 -2.81 -6.83
C PHE A 61 10.03 -4.15 -7.02
N ASN A 62 8.72 -4.10 -7.23
CA ASN A 62 7.87 -5.28 -7.33
C ASN A 62 8.03 -6.04 -8.66
N LYS A 63 8.48 -5.38 -9.73
CA LYS A 63 8.85 -6.05 -11.00
C LYS A 63 10.06 -6.96 -10.81
N GLN A 64 10.97 -6.60 -9.91
CA GLN A 64 12.20 -7.34 -9.69
C GLN A 64 12.00 -8.50 -8.71
N LYS A 65 12.46 -9.69 -9.10
CA LYS A 65 12.58 -10.84 -8.19
C LYS A 65 13.93 -10.82 -7.49
N TYR A 66 13.92 -10.54 -6.19
CA TYR A 66 15.14 -10.57 -5.37
C TYR A 66 15.37 -11.95 -4.76
N PRO A 67 16.57 -12.53 -4.89
CA PRO A 67 16.99 -13.68 -4.09
C PRO A 67 16.85 -13.36 -2.59
N ARG A 68 16.57 -14.38 -1.78
CA ARG A 68 16.32 -14.22 -0.33
C ARG A 68 17.43 -13.42 0.37
N GLU A 69 18.69 -13.71 0.06
CA GLU A 69 19.86 -13.05 0.64
C GLU A 69 19.93 -11.56 0.32
N LYS A 70 19.54 -11.18 -0.91
CA LYS A 70 19.57 -9.78 -1.39
C LYS A 70 18.32 -9.00 -1.04
N ARG A 71 17.25 -9.66 -0.59
CA ARG A 71 15.97 -9.02 -0.31
C ARG A 71 16.07 -7.98 0.80
N ARG A 72 16.92 -8.21 1.81
CA ARG A 72 17.13 -7.25 2.90
C ARG A 72 17.79 -5.98 2.40
N GLU A 73 18.83 -6.12 1.59
CA GLU A 73 19.55 -4.98 0.97
C GLU A 73 18.62 -4.20 0.04
N ALA A 74 17.86 -4.90 -0.80
CA ALA A 74 16.91 -4.27 -1.71
C ALA A 74 15.81 -3.49 -0.97
N MET A 75 15.29 -4.04 0.14
CA MET A 75 14.36 -3.33 1.01
C MET A 75 14.99 -2.09 1.65
N ALA A 76 16.24 -2.20 2.13
CA ALA A 76 16.96 -1.06 2.72
C ALA A 76 17.17 0.05 1.69
N LYS A 77 17.50 -0.30 0.45
CA LYS A 77 17.59 0.65 -0.66
C LYS A 77 16.26 1.33 -0.94
N LEU A 78 15.17 0.56 -1.06
CA LEU A 78 13.82 1.12 -1.26
C LEU A 78 13.44 2.10 -0.15
N THR A 79 13.72 1.76 1.12
CA THR A 79 13.47 2.67 2.25
C THR A 79 14.29 3.95 2.16
N ALA A 80 15.56 3.87 1.74
CA ALA A 80 16.40 5.04 1.53
C ALA A 80 15.87 5.92 0.38
N ASP A 81 15.53 5.32 -0.75
CA ASP A 81 14.98 6.01 -1.93
C ASP A 81 13.66 6.72 -1.59
N ILE A 82 12.77 6.08 -0.81
CA ILE A 82 11.55 6.72 -0.30
C ILE A 82 11.91 7.89 0.62
N SER A 83 12.88 7.74 1.53
CA SER A 83 13.25 8.80 2.47
C SER A 83 13.78 10.05 1.75
N LEU A 84 14.44 9.92 0.61
CA LEU A 84 14.91 11.05 -0.20
C LEU A 84 13.77 11.86 -0.83
N LEU A 85 12.58 11.28 -0.98
CA LEU A 85 11.39 11.97 -1.48
C LEU A 85 10.65 12.76 -0.39
N LEU A 86 11.01 12.56 0.87
CA LEU A 86 10.33 13.14 2.02
C LEU A 86 11.04 14.42 2.50
N THR A 87 10.27 15.34 3.08
CA THR A 87 10.83 16.49 3.80
C THR A 87 11.54 16.06 5.08
N ALA A 88 12.42 16.90 5.65
CA ALA A 88 13.15 16.57 6.87
C ALA A 88 12.24 16.18 8.06
N GLU A 89 11.08 16.84 8.18
CA GLU A 89 10.08 16.52 9.20
C GLU A 89 9.44 15.14 8.94
N GLN A 90 9.03 14.88 7.69
CA GLN A 90 8.45 13.60 7.29
C GLN A 90 9.45 12.44 7.45
N GLN A 91 10.73 12.66 7.16
CA GLN A 91 11.79 11.65 7.35
C GLN A 91 11.88 11.18 8.80
N THR A 92 11.72 12.10 9.76
CA THR A 92 11.77 11.76 11.19
C THR A 92 10.63 10.83 11.57
N ILE A 93 9.41 11.13 11.12
CA ILE A 93 8.22 10.31 11.36
C ILE A 93 8.36 8.95 10.64
N TYR A 94 8.82 8.96 9.40
CA TYR A 94 9.02 7.74 8.61
C TYR A 94 10.05 6.81 9.25
N LYS A 95 11.16 7.35 9.77
CA LYS A 95 12.15 6.58 10.53
C LYS A 95 11.54 5.91 11.76
N GLN A 96 10.74 6.65 12.54
CA GLN A 96 10.05 6.10 13.71
C GLN A 96 9.09 4.96 13.32
N MET A 97 8.34 5.12 12.22
CA MET A 97 7.47 4.04 11.70
C MET A 97 8.27 2.77 11.37
N MET A 98 9.44 2.93 10.75
CA MET A 98 10.31 1.80 10.40
C MET A 98 10.90 1.11 11.63
N GLU A 99 11.34 1.88 12.62
CA GLU A 99 11.86 1.34 13.89
C GLU A 99 10.78 0.58 14.67
N GLN A 100 9.56 1.12 14.72
CA GLN A 100 8.40 0.45 15.33
C GLN A 100 8.09 -0.88 14.63
N ALA A 101 8.02 -0.90 13.30
CA ALA A 101 7.80 -2.13 12.54
C ALA A 101 8.87 -3.19 12.81
N ILE A 102 10.14 -2.79 12.93
CA ILE A 102 11.24 -3.70 13.27
C ILE A 102 11.09 -4.23 14.71
N ALA A 103 10.72 -3.37 15.65
CA ALA A 103 10.51 -3.76 17.05
C ALA A 103 9.36 -4.76 17.20
N GLU A 104 8.23 -4.53 16.52
CA GLU A 104 7.10 -5.45 16.50
C GLU A 104 7.47 -6.81 15.88
N MET A 105 8.21 -6.81 14.76
CA MET A 105 8.72 -8.05 14.18
C MET A 105 9.67 -8.82 15.10
N LYS A 106 10.45 -8.13 15.94
CA LYS A 106 11.32 -8.76 16.93
C LYS A 106 10.50 -9.34 18.10
N LYS A 107 9.49 -8.61 18.57
CA LYS A 107 8.59 -9.05 19.64
C LYS A 107 7.81 -10.30 19.23
N GLY A 108 7.13 -10.27 18.08
CA GLY A 108 6.36 -11.42 17.59
C GLY A 108 7.22 -12.66 17.32
N ARG A 109 8.51 -12.50 16.96
CA ARG A 109 9.45 -13.63 16.89
C ARG A 109 9.79 -14.22 18.24
N ARG A 110 9.96 -13.39 19.28
CA ARG A 110 10.26 -13.86 20.64
C ARG A 110 9.07 -14.62 21.24
N ASP A 111 7.86 -14.14 20.99
CA ASP A 111 6.64 -14.75 21.55
C ASP A 111 6.43 -16.15 20.94
N LYS A 112 6.65 -16.34 19.63
CA LYS A 112 6.59 -17.65 18.95
C LYS A 112 7.67 -18.66 19.35
N VAL A 113 8.75 -18.22 20.02
CA VAL A 113 9.83 -19.12 20.49
C VAL A 113 9.55 -19.61 21.92
N LYS A 114 8.61 -18.97 22.62
CA LYS A 114 8.21 -19.34 23.99
C LYS A 114 6.97 -20.24 24.04
N GLU A 115 6.28 -20.42 22.92
CA GLU A 115 5.19 -21.37 22.70
C GLU A 115 5.74 -22.67 22.12
#